data_AF-A0A1A0UQC6-F1
#
_entry.id   AF-A0A1A0UQC6-F1
#
_cell.length_a   1.000
_cell.length_b   1.000
_cell.length_c   1.000
_cell.angle_alpha   90.00
_cell.angle_beta   90.00
_cell.angle_gamma   90.00
#
_symmetry.space_group_name_H-M   'P 1'
#
loop_
_entity.id
_entity.type
_entity.pdbx_description
1 polymer ?
#
loop_
_entity_poly.entity_id
_entity_poly.type
_entity_poly.pdbx_seq_one_letter_code
_entity_poly.pdbx_strand_id
1 'polypeptide(L)'
;MAKTAGQAMIGRIIADMGAQNLEPDQRDRELFDLAAEIADEIEHLQAIVDDEGRTVTLKDGRVVMHGAVVELRLQRAALAKLLASLKLDVGAKDPVKQAAANARWRRHNMAKQQRLEGA
;
A
#
# COMPACT_ATOMS: atom_id res chain seq x y z
N MET A 1 14.56 -17.41 -11.92
CA MET A 1 14.80 -16.53 -10.75
C MET A 1 13.71 -16.82 -9.73
N ALA A 2 14.05 -17.03 -8.46
CA ALA A 2 13.04 -17.14 -7.40
C ALA A 2 12.38 -15.77 -7.17
N LYS A 3 11.10 -15.75 -6.77
CA LYS A 3 10.42 -14.50 -6.39
C LYS A 3 11.01 -13.97 -5.09
N THR A 4 11.19 -12.66 -4.98
CA THR A 4 11.53 -12.01 -3.71
C THR A 4 10.36 -12.09 -2.72
N ALA A 5 10.60 -11.84 -1.43
CA ALA A 5 9.56 -11.84 -0.40
C ALA A 5 8.39 -10.90 -0.75
N GLY A 6 8.70 -9.69 -1.22
CA GLY A 6 7.78 -8.67 -1.68
C GLY A 6 6.97 -9.13 -2.89
N GLN A 7 7.62 -9.67 -3.92
CA GLN A 7 6.92 -10.20 -5.10
C GLN A 7 5.97 -11.36 -4.73
N ALA A 8 6.38 -12.22 -3.80
CA ALA A 8 5.55 -13.31 -3.32
C ALA A 8 4.35 -12.79 -2.50
N MET A 9 4.56 -11.78 -1.65
CA MET A 9 3.51 -11.12 -0.87
C MET A 9 2.46 -10.45 -1.75
N ILE A 10 2.89 -9.59 -2.68
CA ILE A 10 1.99 -8.89 -3.60
C ILE A 10 1.25 -9.89 -4.50
N GLY A 11 1.93 -10.95 -4.95
CA GLY A 11 1.30 -12.00 -5.74
C GLY A 11 0.13 -12.68 -5.02
N ARG A 12 0.23 -12.89 -3.69
CA ARG A 12 -0.88 -13.43 -2.89
C ARG A 12 -2.03 -12.42 -2.75
N ILE A 13 -1.73 -11.15 -2.50
CA ILE A 13 -2.74 -10.08 -2.40
C ILE A 13 -3.54 -9.97 -3.71
N ILE A 14 -2.86 -9.93 -4.86
CA ILE A 14 -3.51 -9.87 -6.18
C ILE A 14 -4.36 -11.12 -6.44
N ALA A 15 -3.88 -12.30 -6.05
CA ALA A 15 -4.66 -13.54 -6.18
C ALA A 15 -5.94 -13.49 -5.32
N ASP A 16 -5.86 -13.00 -4.09
CA ASP A 16 -7.01 -12.84 -3.19
C ASP A 16 -8.01 -11.80 -3.69
N MET A 17 -7.53 -10.72 -4.31
CA MET A 17 -8.37 -9.72 -4.99
C MET A 17 -9.09 -10.32 -6.20
N GLY A 18 -8.37 -11.06 -7.04
CA GLY A 18 -8.94 -11.74 -8.22
C GLY A 18 -10.02 -12.76 -7.84
N ALA A 19 -9.84 -13.49 -6.74
CA ALA A 19 -10.86 -14.40 -6.19
C ALA A 19 -12.16 -13.67 -5.78
N GLN A 20 -12.09 -12.37 -5.54
CA GLN A 20 -13.21 -11.49 -5.20
C GLN A 20 -13.69 -10.63 -6.39
N ASN A 21 -13.20 -10.89 -7.61
CA ASN A 21 -13.43 -10.08 -8.82
C ASN A 21 -13.03 -8.60 -8.63
N LEU A 22 -11.98 -8.35 -7.85
CA LEU A 22 -11.38 -7.03 -7.68
C LEU A 22 -10.11 -6.92 -8.53
N GLU A 23 -9.89 -5.75 -9.09
CA GLU A 23 -8.67 -5.41 -9.83
C GLU A 23 -8.01 -4.20 -9.16
N PRO A 24 -6.69 -4.22 -8.95
CA PRO A 24 -5.99 -3.08 -8.37
C PRO A 24 -5.96 -1.92 -9.35
N ASP A 25 -6.29 -0.74 -8.85
CA ASP A 25 -6.19 0.50 -9.60
C ASP A 25 -4.72 0.99 -9.68
N GLN A 26 -4.50 2.15 -10.29
CA GLN A 26 -3.15 2.71 -10.43
C GLN A 26 -2.52 3.05 -9.07
N ARG A 27 -3.31 3.57 -8.13
CA ARG A 27 -2.83 3.93 -6.79
C ARG A 27 -2.48 2.66 -6.00
N ASP A 28 -3.28 1.62 -6.11
CA ASP A 28 -3.01 0.33 -5.47
C ASP A 28 -1.69 -0.25 -5.97
N ARG A 29 -1.43 -0.18 -7.29
CA ARG A 29 -0.18 -0.67 -7.89
C ARG A 29 1.05 0.07 -7.37
N GLU A 30 1.01 1.40 -7.30
CA GLU A 30 2.10 2.20 -6.73
C GLU A 30 2.35 1.85 -5.25
N LEU A 31 1.29 1.60 -4.47
CA LEU A 31 1.42 1.17 -3.09
C LEU A 31 1.94 -0.27 -2.97
N PHE A 32 1.61 -1.15 -3.91
CA PHE A 32 2.13 -2.52 -3.96
C PHE A 32 3.61 -2.57 -4.25
N ASP A 33 4.10 -1.73 -5.17
CA ASP A 33 5.54 -1.63 -5.46
C ASP A 33 6.32 -1.23 -4.20
N LEU A 34 5.86 -0.18 -3.51
CA LEU A 34 6.49 0.25 -2.26
C LEU A 34 6.38 -0.81 -1.15
N ALA A 35 5.23 -1.50 -1.04
CA ALA A 35 5.07 -2.58 -0.07
C ALA A 35 5.98 -3.78 -0.36
N ALA A 36 6.24 -4.08 -1.64
CA ALA A 36 7.16 -5.12 -2.06
C ALA A 36 8.59 -4.77 -1.66
N GLU A 37 9.04 -3.54 -1.93
CA GLU A 37 10.37 -3.06 -1.54
C GLU A 37 10.59 -3.14 -0.02
N ILE A 38 9.61 -2.70 0.79
CA ILE A 38 9.70 -2.78 2.25
C ILE A 38 9.75 -4.24 2.72
N ALA A 39 9.00 -5.15 2.09
CA ALA A 39 9.02 -6.56 2.44
C ALA A 39 10.36 -7.23 2.10
N ASP A 40 10.98 -6.85 0.97
CA ASP A 40 12.32 -7.32 0.60
C ASP A 40 13.38 -6.82 1.59
N GLU A 41 13.28 -5.56 2.02
CA GLU A 41 14.19 -5.00 3.04
C GLU A 41 14.01 -5.68 4.41
N ILE A 42 12.77 -6.03 4.79
CA ILE A 42 12.51 -6.81 6.01
C ILE A 42 13.20 -8.17 5.96
N GLU A 43 13.12 -8.88 4.81
CA GLU A 43 13.79 -10.17 4.63
C GLU A 43 15.31 -10.03 4.75
N HIS A 44 15.87 -8.99 4.11
CA HIS A 44 17.31 -8.70 4.19
C HIS A 44 17.78 -8.39 5.63
N LEU A 45 17.09 -7.49 6.33
CA LEU A 45 17.42 -7.11 7.71
C LEU A 45 17.25 -8.28 8.67
N GLN A 46 16.24 -9.13 8.44
CA GLN A 46 16.04 -10.34 9.25
C GLN A 46 17.22 -11.31 9.05
N ALA A 47 17.70 -11.50 7.82
CA ALA A 47 18.86 -12.34 7.54
C ALA A 47 20.13 -11.84 8.27
N ILE A 48 20.36 -10.51 8.30
CA ILE A 48 21.46 -9.91 9.07
C ILE A 48 21.31 -10.21 10.57
N VAL A 49 20.12 -10.03 11.13
CA VAL A 49 19.87 -10.29 12.57
C VAL A 49 20.02 -11.76 12.91
N ASP A 50 19.65 -12.66 11.99
CA ASP A 50 19.76 -14.11 12.18
C ASP A 50 21.23 -14.58 12.13
N ASP A 51 22.06 -13.95 11.30
CA ASP A 51 23.49 -14.25 11.17
C ASP A 51 24.32 -13.62 12.31
N GLU A 52 24.16 -12.32 12.55
CA GLU A 52 24.99 -11.54 13.48
C GLU A 52 24.45 -11.52 14.92
N GLY A 53 23.18 -11.90 15.10
CA GLY A 53 22.48 -11.84 16.35
C GLY A 53 21.86 -10.46 16.65
N ARG A 54 21.19 -10.36 17.81
CA ARG A 54 20.37 -9.19 18.17
C ARG A 54 21.16 -8.08 18.87
N THR A 55 22.39 -8.34 19.25
CA THR A 55 23.22 -7.41 20.03
C THR A 55 24.66 -7.42 19.54
N VAL A 56 25.30 -6.26 19.57
CA VAL A 56 26.73 -6.10 19.24
C VAL A 56 27.50 -5.60 20.46
N THR A 57 28.73 -6.07 20.62
CA THR A 57 29.64 -5.58 21.66
C THR A 57 30.50 -4.46 21.09
N LEU A 58 30.43 -3.28 21.70
CA LEU A 58 31.24 -2.12 21.33
C LEU A 58 32.69 -2.28 21.81
N LYS A 59 33.60 -1.45 21.26
CA LYS A 59 35.03 -1.48 21.63
C LYS A 59 35.31 -1.23 23.11
N ASP A 60 34.40 -0.55 23.81
CA ASP A 60 34.48 -0.29 25.25
C ASP A 60 33.84 -1.40 26.12
N GLY A 61 33.44 -2.51 25.50
CA GLY A 61 32.85 -3.67 26.17
C GLY A 61 31.34 -3.56 26.42
N ARG A 62 30.69 -2.44 26.08
CA ARG A 62 29.23 -2.32 26.24
C ARG A 62 28.50 -3.17 25.20
N VAL A 63 27.45 -3.87 25.63
CA VAL A 63 26.53 -4.60 24.74
C VAL A 63 25.36 -3.69 24.40
N VAL A 64 25.13 -3.47 23.11
CA VAL A 64 24.02 -2.66 22.60
C VAL A 64 23.18 -3.44 21.60
N MET A 65 21.95 -2.99 21.36
CA MET A 65 21.07 -3.56 20.34
C MET A 65 21.70 -3.41 18.95
N HIS A 66 21.66 -4.45 18.14
CA HIS A 66 22.12 -4.38 16.76
C HIS A 66 21.25 -3.42 15.94
N GLY A 67 21.87 -2.56 15.12
CA GLY A 67 21.16 -1.53 14.34
C GLY A 67 20.07 -2.13 13.43
N ALA A 68 20.33 -3.27 12.81
CA ALA A 68 19.36 -3.97 11.97
C ALA A 68 18.09 -4.37 12.73
N VAL A 69 18.15 -4.62 14.05
CA VAL A 69 16.94 -4.90 14.85
C VAL A 69 16.03 -3.67 14.94
N VAL A 70 16.63 -2.47 15.02
CA VAL A 70 15.88 -1.21 15.07
C VAL A 70 15.23 -0.92 13.72
N GLU A 71 16.00 -1.03 12.64
CA GLU A 71 15.48 -0.83 11.27
C GLU A 71 14.40 -1.85 10.92
N LEU A 72 14.58 -3.12 11.30
CA LEU A 72 13.58 -4.16 11.08
C LEU A 72 12.24 -3.83 11.75
N ARG A 73 12.26 -3.22 12.94
CA ARG A 73 11.02 -2.77 13.61
C ARG A 73 10.38 -1.59 12.89
N LEU A 74 11.19 -0.66 12.39
CA LEU A 74 10.70 0.50 11.65
C LEU A 74 10.06 0.07 10.32
N GLN A 75 10.71 -0.83 9.57
CA GLN A 75 10.19 -1.36 8.31
C GLN A 75 8.89 -2.14 8.53
N ARG A 76 8.81 -2.98 9.57
CA ARG A 76 7.56 -3.68 9.93
C ARG A 76 6.42 -2.72 10.25
N ALA A 77 6.70 -1.64 10.98
CA ALA A 77 5.69 -0.62 11.28
C ALA A 77 5.27 0.15 10.03
N ALA A 78 6.21 0.48 9.14
CA ALA A 78 5.93 1.13 7.87
C ALA A 78 5.07 0.26 6.97
N LEU A 79 5.40 -1.03 6.83
CA LEU A 79 4.61 -2.00 6.06
C LEU A 79 3.19 -2.13 6.61
N ALA A 80 3.05 -2.30 7.94
CA ALA A 80 1.74 -2.40 8.57
C ALA A 80 0.88 -1.15 8.31
N LYS A 81 1.48 0.05 8.38
CA LYS A 81 0.80 1.31 8.10
C LYS A 81 0.40 1.44 6.62
N LEU A 82 1.29 1.04 5.71
CA LEU A 82 1.04 1.07 4.27
C LEU A 82 -0.11 0.13 3.89
N LEU A 83 -0.07 -1.11 4.39
CA LEU A 83 -1.11 -2.09 4.17
C LEU A 83 -2.45 -1.64 4.78
N ALA A 84 -2.45 -1.04 5.96
CA ALA A 84 -3.68 -0.48 6.57
C ALA A 84 -4.26 0.71 5.78
N SER A 85 -3.44 1.38 4.96
CA SER A 85 -3.86 2.50 4.11
C SER A 85 -4.49 2.05 2.78
N LEU A 86 -4.27 0.79 2.39
CA LEU A 86 -4.93 0.18 1.24
C LEU A 86 -6.42 0.05 1.54
N LYS A 87 -7.23 0.89 0.90
CA LYS A 87 -8.67 0.76 0.93
C LYS A 87 -9.08 -0.11 -0.24
N LEU A 88 -9.15 -1.42 0.00
CA LEU A 88 -9.74 -2.37 -0.95
C LEU A 88 -11.26 -2.15 -0.94
N ASP A 89 -11.69 -1.14 -1.68
CA ASP A 89 -13.06 -0.68 -1.66
C ASP A 89 -13.94 -1.64 -2.47
N VAL A 90 -14.58 -2.57 -1.76
CA VAL A 90 -15.56 -3.53 -2.30
C VAL A 90 -16.83 -2.79 -2.73
N GLY A 91 -16.72 -1.98 -3.78
CA GLY A 91 -17.81 -1.15 -4.30
C GLY A 91 -17.47 0.31 -4.58
N ALA A 92 -16.20 0.71 -4.64
CA ALA A 92 -15.84 2.05 -5.11
C ALA A 92 -16.41 2.29 -6.51
N LYS A 93 -17.41 3.17 -6.58
CA LYS A 93 -17.93 3.70 -7.83
C LYS A 93 -16.79 4.40 -8.57
N ASP A 94 -16.47 3.91 -9.76
CA ASP A 94 -15.46 4.45 -10.70
C ASP A 94 -15.47 5.99 -10.71
N PRO A 95 -14.36 6.65 -10.31
CA PRO A 95 -14.30 8.09 -10.15
C PRO A 95 -14.50 8.86 -11.47
N VAL A 96 -14.12 8.26 -12.61
CA VAL A 96 -14.37 8.84 -13.94
C VAL A 96 -15.86 8.80 -14.25
N LYS A 97 -16.53 7.68 -13.96
CA LYS A 97 -17.99 7.56 -14.13
C LYS A 97 -18.74 8.48 -13.17
N GLN A 98 -18.25 8.67 -11.95
CA GLN A 98 -18.83 9.64 -11.01
C GLN A 98 -18.67 11.08 -11.50
N ALA A 99 -17.49 11.48 -11.96
CA ALA A 99 -17.24 12.81 -12.48
C ALA A 99 -18.16 13.11 -13.69
N ALA A 100 -18.31 12.13 -14.59
CA ALA A 100 -19.23 12.21 -15.72
C ALA A 100 -20.70 12.33 -15.29
N ALA A 101 -21.15 11.54 -14.31
CA ALA A 101 -22.51 11.60 -13.76
C ALA A 101 -22.79 12.96 -13.09
N ASN A 102 -21.87 13.45 -12.27
CA ASN A 102 -21.96 14.75 -11.61
C ASN A 102 -21.97 15.91 -12.63
N ALA A 103 -21.22 15.80 -13.73
CA ALA A 103 -21.24 16.79 -14.81
C ALA A 103 -22.57 16.77 -15.58
N ARG A 104 -23.20 15.60 -15.78
CA ARG A 104 -24.53 15.51 -16.39
C ARG A 104 -25.60 16.10 -15.49
N TRP A 105 -25.57 15.79 -14.19
CA TRP A 105 -26.51 16.31 -13.20
C TRP A 105 -26.43 17.83 -13.05
N ARG A 106 -25.22 18.39 -12.98
CA ARG A 106 -24.99 19.84 -12.95
C ARG A 106 -25.59 20.54 -14.17
N ARG A 107 -25.35 19.99 -15.37
CA ARG A 107 -25.92 20.53 -16.62
C ARG A 107 -27.45 20.50 -16.63
N HIS A 108 -28.06 19.42 -16.15
CA HIS A 108 -29.50 19.30 -16.04
C HIS A 108 -30.10 20.35 -15.08
N ASN A 109 -29.49 20.55 -13.92
CA ASN A 109 -29.99 21.53 -12.93
C ASN A 109 -29.84 22.97 -13.40
N MET A 110 -28.73 23.31 -14.06
CA MET A 110 -28.54 24.63 -14.68
C MET A 110 -29.60 24.90 -15.74
N ALA A 111 -29.89 23.93 -16.61
CA ALA A 111 -30.94 24.06 -17.61
C ALA A 111 -32.35 24.20 -17.00
N LYS A 112 -32.60 23.54 -15.86
CA LYS A 112 -33.85 23.68 -15.11
C LYS A 112 -33.99 25.07 -14.47
N GLN A 113 -32.92 25.61 -13.89
CA GLN A 113 -32.90 26.98 -13.33
C GLN A 113 -33.14 28.05 -14.39
N GLN A 114 -32.47 27.95 -15.54
CA GLN A 114 -32.66 28.90 -16.64
C GLN A 114 -34.10 28.93 -17.18
N ARG A 115 -34.81 27.79 -17.16
CA ARG A 115 -36.24 27.73 -17.54
C ARG A 115 -37.17 28.35 -16.49
N LEU A 116 -36.76 28.38 -15.23
CA LEU A 116 -37.55 28.97 -14.15
C LEU A 116 -37.34 30.49 -14.04
N GLU A 117 -36.18 31.00 -14.42
CA GLU A 117 -35.86 32.44 -14.42
C GLU A 117 -36.31 33.17 -15.70
N GLY A 118 -36.55 32.43 -16.79
CA GLY A 118 -37.03 32.95 -18.07
C GLY A 118 -38.53 32.80 -18.32
N ALA A 119 -39.31 32.39 -17.31
CA ALA A 119 -40.77 32.27 -17.32
C ALA A 119 -41.39 33.34 -16.41
#